data_AF-A0A0C9LH72-F1
#
_entry.id   AF-A0A0C9LH72-F1
#
_cell.length_a   1.000
_cell.length_b   1.000
_cell.length_c   1.000
_cell.angle_alpha   90.00
_cell.angle_beta   90.00
_cell.angle_gamma   90.00
#
_symmetry.space_group_name_H-M   'P 1'
#
loop_
_entity.id
_entity.type
_entity.pdbx_description
1 polymer ?
#
loop_
_entity_poly.entity_id
_entity_poly.type
_entity_poly.pdbx_seq_one_letter_code
_entity_poly.pdbx_strand_id
1 'polypeptide(L)' 'MELDLRPVLDVGGLLVSSFVVHAGLAIATLLILNPILAKVRARRVIWNLPLAEFGLLVCLIGLYTILL' A
#
# COMPACT_ATOMS: atom_id res chain seq x y z
N MET A 1 18.53 4.64 -12.82
CA MET A 1 18.08 3.71 -11.77
C MET A 1 17.23 2.70 -12.48
N GLU A 2 17.81 1.58 -12.89
CA GLU A 2 17.04 0.47 -13.46
C GLU A 2 16.20 -0.12 -12.32
N LEU A 3 14.88 -0.16 -12.50
CA LEU A 3 13.97 -0.76 -11.53
C LEU A 3 13.80 -2.22 -11.96
N ASP A 4 14.52 -3.14 -11.32
CA ASP A 4 14.40 -4.59 -11.53
C ASP A 4 13.09 -5.07 -10.87
N LEU A 5 11.96 -4.93 -11.59
CA LEU A 5 10.66 -5.43 -11.13
C LEU A 5 10.62 -6.95 -11.26
N ARG A 6 11.04 -7.65 -10.19
CA ARG A 6 10.95 -9.10 -10.13
C ARG A 6 9.51 -9.53 -9.87
N PRO A 7 8.91 -10.39 -10.72
CA PRO A 7 7.52 -10.82 -10.57
C PRO A 7 7.30 -11.80 -9.39
N VAL A 8 8.38 -12.42 -8.91
CA VAL A 8 8.39 -13.38 -7.81
C VAL A 8 9.44 -12.97 -6.80
N LEU A 9 9.02 -12.90 -5.53
CA LEU A 9 9.88 -12.60 -4.40
C LEU A 9 10.08 -13.87 -3.56
N ASP A 10 11.33 -14.17 -3.24
CA ASP A 10 11.67 -15.25 -2.32
C ASP A 10 11.64 -14.72 -0.89
N VAL A 11 10.62 -15.12 -0.11
CA VAL A 11 10.47 -14.77 1.29
C VAL A 11 10.78 -16.00 2.13
N GLY A 12 12.04 -16.14 2.56
CA GLY A 12 12.45 -17.23 3.45
C GLY A 12 12.38 -18.63 2.81
N GLY A 13 12.60 -18.75 1.50
CA GLY A 13 12.47 -19.98 0.72
C GLY A 13 11.08 -20.19 0.11
N LEU A 14 10.14 -19.27 0.35
CA LEU A 14 8.80 -19.30 -0.23
C LEU A 14 8.71 -18.31 -1.40
N LEU A 15 8.44 -18.82 -2.59
CA LEU A 15 8.18 -18.02 -3.78
C LEU A 15 6.78 -17.41 -3.72
N VAL A 16 6.70 -16.12 -3.44
CA VAL A 16 5.44 -15.36 -3.38
C VAL A 16 5.40 -14.37 -4.53
N SER A 17 4.21 -14.16 -5.11
CA SER A 17 4.03 -13.10 -6.11
C SER A 17 4.36 -11.74 -5.48
N SER A 18 5.23 -10.95 -6.13
CA SER A 18 5.60 -9.63 -5.62
C SER A 18 4.40 -8.70 -5.47
N PHE A 19 3.38 -8.87 -6.33
CA PHE A 19 2.12 -8.15 -6.19
C PHE A 19 1.42 -8.45 -4.85
N VAL A 20 1.39 -9.71 -4.42
CA VAL A 20 0.78 -10.10 -3.14
C VAL A 20 1.52 -9.47 -1.97
N VAL A 21 2.85 -9.38 -2.05
CA VAL A 21 3.67 -8.73 -1.03
C VAL A 21 3.40 -7.22 -0.99
N HIS A 22 3.42 -6.54 -2.14
CA HIS A 22 3.19 -5.10 -2.22
C HIS A 22 1.76 -4.72 -1.80
N ALA A 23 0.76 -5.46 -2.27
CA ALA A 23 -0.64 -5.27 -1.89
C ALA A 23 -0.89 -5.57 -0.41
N GLY A 24 -0.29 -6.65 0.12
CA GLY A 24 -0.36 -6.99 1.54
C GLY A 24 0.22 -5.90 2.43
N LEU A 25 1.41 -5.39 2.09
CA LEU A 25 2.05 -4.27 2.80
C LEU A 25 1.22 -2.99 2.69
N ALA A 26 0.69 -2.67 1.52
CA ALA A 26 -0.18 -1.51 1.33
C ALA A 26 -1.45 -1.58 2.19
N ILE A 27 -2.11 -2.74 2.24
CA ILE A 27 -3.29 -2.96 3.08
C ILE A 27 -2.94 -2.86 4.57
N ALA A 28 -1.84 -3.49 5.00
CA ALA A 28 -1.40 -3.44 6.39
C ALA A 28 -1.09 -2.01 6.83
N THR A 29 -0.38 -1.25 6.00
CA THR A 29 -0.07 0.16 6.24
C THR A 29 -1.33 1.01 6.26
N LEU A 30 -2.27 0.79 5.33
CA LEU A 30 -3.56 1.49 5.33
C LEU A 30 -4.37 1.18 6.60
N LEU A 31 -4.40 -0.06 7.07
CA LEU A 31 -5.08 -0.46 8.32
C LEU A 31 -4.52 0.28 9.54
N ILE A 32 -3.21 0.53 9.58
CA ILE A 32 -2.55 1.28 10.66
C ILE A 32 -2.80 2.79 10.51
N LEU A 33 -2.74 3.31 9.28
CA LEU A 33 -2.95 4.73 9.00
C LEU A 33 -4.41 5.15 9.17
N ASN A 34 -5.39 4.32 8.79
CA ASN A 34 -6.80 4.68 8.83
C ASN A 34 -7.29 5.21 10.19
N PRO A 35 -7.01 4.56 11.36
CA PRO A 35 -7.39 5.12 12.65
C PRO A 35 -6.67 6.44 12.98
N ILE A 36 -5.46 6.66 12.46
CA ILE A 36 -4.71 7.91 12.62
C ILE A 36 -5.36 9.02 11.78
N LEU A 37 -5.66 8.77 10.50
CA LEU A 37 -6.36 9.73 9.64
C LEU A 37 -7.78 10.04 10.15
N ALA A 38 -8.48 9.05 10.69
CA ALA A 38 -9.79 9.23 11.31
C ALA A 38 -9.72 10.18 12.53
N LYS A 39 -8.65 10.08 13.35
CA LYS A 39 -8.41 10.99 14.48
C LYS A 39 -8.11 12.42 14.04
N VAL A 40 -7.39 12.60 12.92
CA VAL A 40 -6.93 13.92 12.45
C VAL A 40 -8.06 14.80 11.85
N ARG A 41 -9.32 14.35 11.85
CA ARG A 41 -10.47 15.12 11.30
C ARG A 41 -10.31 15.46 9.80
N ALA A 42 -9.34 14.85 9.12
CA ALA A 42 -9.14 14.89 7.67
C ALA A 42 -10.40 14.43 6.90
N ARG A 43 -11.24 13.64 7.58
CA ARG A 43 -12.60 13.23 7.18
C ARG A 43 -13.54 14.40 6.85
N ARG A 44 -13.27 15.63 7.29
CA ARG A 44 -14.07 16.82 6.95
C ARG A 44 -13.57 17.60 5.74
N VAL A 45 -12.35 17.32 5.26
CA VAL A 45 -11.70 18.08 4.18
C VAL A 45 -11.69 17.29 2.87
N ILE A 46 -11.71 15.96 2.93
CA ILE A 46 -11.54 15.10 1.74
C ILE A 46 -12.90 14.57 1.26
N TRP A 47 -13.21 14.87 0.00
CA TRP A 47 -14.20 14.24 -0.88
C TRP A 47 -14.35 12.73 -0.61
N ASN A 48 -15.57 12.20 -0.54
CA ASN A 48 -15.91 10.77 -0.45
C ASN A 48 -14.85 9.87 0.23
N LEU A 49 -15.04 9.61 1.53
CA LEU A 49 -14.19 8.72 2.34
C LEU A 49 -13.70 7.44 1.63
N PRO A 50 -14.55 6.64 0.95
CA PRO A 50 -14.08 5.43 0.26
C PRO A 50 -13.11 5.73 -0.89
N LEU A 51 -13.27 6.86 -1.57
CA LEU A 51 -12.40 7.24 -2.69
C LEU A 51 -10.99 7.62 -2.20
N ALA A 52 -10.91 8.29 -1.05
CA ALA A 52 -9.65 8.65 -0.42
C ALA A 52 -8.86 7.41 0.05
N GLU A 53 -9.53 6.45 0.70
CA GLU A 53 -8.93 5.19 1.14
C GLU A 53 -8.39 4.39 -0.06
N PHE A 54 -9.16 4.33 -1.14
CA PHE A 54 -8.76 3.62 -2.36
C PHE A 54 -7.57 4.28 -3.05
N GLY A 55 -7.57 5.61 -3.18
CA GLY A 55 -6.43 6.35 -3.74
C GLY A 55 -5.17 6.17 -2.91
N LEU A 56 -5.29 6.14 -1.58
CA LEU A 56 -4.16 5.95 -0.67
C LEU A 56 -3.60 4.51 -0.77
N LEU A 57 -4.48 3.51 -0.90
CA LEU A 57 -4.08 2.13 -1.17
C LEU A 57 -3.27 2.00 -2.46
N VAL A 58 -3.76 2.56 -3.57
CA VAL A 58 -3.04 2.54 -4.86
C VAL A 58 -1.68 3.24 -4.75
N CYS A 59 -1.64 4.38 -4.06
CA CYS A 59 -0.39 5.11 -3.85
C CYS A 59 0.63 4.28 -3.04
N LEU A 60 0.18 3.58 -1.99
CA LEU A 60 1.01 2.68 -1.20
C LEU A 60 1.50 1.48 -2.02
N ILE A 61 0.66 0.86 -2.85
CA ILE A 61 1.06 -0.23 -3.74
C ILE A 61 2.17 0.23 -4.68
N GLY A 62 1.99 1.40 -5.31
CA GLY A 62 2.99 2.00 -6.18
C GLY A 62 4.31 2.30 -5.44
N LEU A 63 4.20 2.85 -4.23
CA LEU A 63 5.35 3.12 -3.37
C LEU A 63 6.14 1.84 -3.07
N TYR A 64 5.47 0.76 -2.66
CA TYR A 64 6.13 -0.51 -2.36
C TYR A 64 6.72 -1.15 -3.62
N THR A 65 6.07 -1.01 -4.77
CA THR A 65 6.59 -1.53 -6.04
C THR A 65 7.85 -0.81 -6.52
N ILE A 66 8.05 0.45 -6.13
CA ILE A 66 9.29 1.19 -6.44
C ILE A 66 10.39 0.88 -5.41
N LEU A 67 10.00 0.59 -4.17
CA LEU A 67 10.93 0.43 -3.05
C LEU A 67 11.48 -1.00 -2.90
N LEU A 68 10.67 -2.01 -3.22
CA LEU A 68 11.00 -3.45 -3.19
C LEU A 68 11.18 -4.00 -4.61
#